data_AF-A0A5B7WA24-F1
#
_entry.id   AF-A0A5B7WA24-F1
#
_cell.length_a   1.000
_cell.length_b   1.000
_cell.length_c   1.000
_cell.angle_alpha   90.00
_cell.angle_beta   90.00
_cell.angle_gamma   90.00
#
_symmetry.space_group_name_H-M   'P 1'
#
loop_
_entity.id
_entity.type
_entity.pdbx_description
1 polymer ?
#
loop_
_entity_poly.entity_id
_entity_poly.type
_entity_poly.pdbx_seq_one_letter_code
_entity_poly.pdbx_strand_id
1 'polypeptide(L)'
;MACLAATVCALLIDAPVWAMFIGWIAFFTRGVTARDGAINLACVLIGLAIGIVAGVAGAALAPHLGAWSITLLVLVVTLVVLSLQVLPLINNVLASFLGLVGYFASQLPPTLETFVELSTASTLGVIAGLLASLVKKRWSGQEVNRGHIHEQASTPPAAVEGCDHGSPDRGARPTDR
;
A
#
# COMPACT_ATOMS: atom_id res chain seq x y z
N MET A 1 0.00 -6.62 12.81
CA MET A 1 -0.79 -5.43 12.37
C MET A 1 -2.15 -5.81 11.83
N ALA A 2 -2.26 -6.72 10.85
CA ALA A 2 -3.56 -7.16 10.33
C ALA A 2 -4.49 -7.77 11.42
N CYS A 3 -3.96 -8.61 12.32
CA CYS A 3 -4.73 -9.18 13.43
C CYS A 3 -5.41 -8.11 14.32
N LEU A 4 -4.67 -7.07 14.74
CA LEU A 4 -5.23 -5.97 15.56
C LEU A 4 -6.34 -5.21 14.83
N ALA A 5 -6.12 -4.89 13.55
CA ALA A 5 -7.13 -4.21 12.75
C ALA A 5 -8.38 -5.07 12.53
N ALA A 6 -8.22 -6.39 12.34
CA ALA A 6 -9.32 -7.33 12.30
C ALA A 6 -10.09 -7.38 13.63
N THR A 7 -9.39 -7.37 14.77
CA THR A 7 -10.02 -7.28 16.09
C THR A 7 -10.82 -5.98 16.27
N VAL A 8 -10.30 -4.84 15.80
CA VAL A 8 -11.03 -3.56 15.85
C VAL A 8 -12.28 -3.61 14.99
N CYS A 9 -12.20 -4.17 13.77
CA CYS A 9 -13.36 -4.34 12.90
C CYS A 9 -14.42 -5.23 13.57
N ALA A 10 -14.00 -6.37 14.12
CA ALA A 10 -14.90 -7.36 14.70
C ALA A 10 -15.51 -6.95 16.05
N LEU A 11 -14.81 -6.16 16.87
CA LEU A 11 -15.23 -5.89 18.25
C LEU A 11 -15.68 -4.45 18.50
N LEU A 12 -15.27 -3.47 17.67
CA LEU A 12 -15.55 -2.06 17.91
C LEU A 12 -16.42 -1.39 16.84
N ILE A 13 -16.37 -1.87 15.59
CA ILE A 13 -16.98 -1.17 14.45
C ILE A 13 -18.01 -2.07 13.74
N ASP A 14 -18.13 -3.33 14.15
CA ASP A 14 -19.00 -4.35 13.55
C ASP A 14 -18.86 -4.45 12.02
N ALA A 15 -17.66 -4.12 11.53
CA ALA A 15 -17.37 -4.02 10.12
C ALA A 15 -16.87 -5.38 9.58
N PRO A 16 -17.19 -5.73 8.32
CA PRO A 16 -16.76 -6.98 7.73
C PRO A 16 -15.23 -7.07 7.65
N VAL A 17 -14.66 -8.05 8.37
CA VAL A 17 -13.21 -8.29 8.42
C VAL A 17 -12.63 -8.56 7.02
N TRP A 18 -13.38 -9.24 6.15
CA TRP A 18 -12.95 -9.50 4.77
C TRP A 18 -12.79 -8.21 3.95
N ALA A 19 -13.63 -7.19 4.17
CA ALA A 19 -13.53 -5.91 3.50
C ALA A 19 -12.29 -5.12 3.98
N MET A 20 -11.90 -5.29 5.24
CA MET A 20 -10.63 -4.78 5.75
C MET A 20 -9.43 -5.42 5.04
N PHE A 21 -9.49 -6.72 4.73
CA PHE A 21 -8.44 -7.37 3.95
C PHE A 21 -8.33 -6.85 2.51
N ILE A 22 -9.44 -6.42 1.88
CA ILE A 22 -9.40 -5.78 0.56
C ILE A 22 -8.53 -4.54 0.58
N GLY A 23 -8.74 -3.66 1.57
CA GLY A 23 -7.90 -2.46 1.74
C GLY A 23 -6.44 -2.79 2.04
N TRP A 24 -6.19 -3.82 2.86
CA TRP A 24 -4.84 -4.28 3.16
C TRP A 24 -4.11 -4.83 1.93
N ILE A 25 -4.79 -5.62 1.09
CA ILE A 25 -4.24 -6.14 -0.17
C ILE A 25 -3.99 -4.97 -1.13
N ALA A 26 -4.95 -4.06 -1.26
CA ALA A 26 -4.85 -2.89 -2.13
C ALA A 26 -3.62 -2.05 -1.81
N PHE A 27 -3.24 -1.91 -0.53
CA PHE A 27 -2.03 -1.21 -0.12
C PHE A 27 -0.77 -1.72 -0.84
N PHE A 28 -0.61 -3.04 -1.00
CA PHE A 28 0.62 -3.63 -1.57
C PHE A 28 0.67 -3.68 -3.11
N THR A 29 -0.34 -3.17 -3.81
CA THR A 29 -0.48 -3.35 -5.26
C THR A 29 0.39 -2.45 -6.13
N ARG A 30 0.82 -1.27 -5.63
CA ARG A 30 1.58 -0.28 -6.42
C ARG A 30 2.85 0.25 -5.73
N GLY A 31 2.97 0.10 -4.41
CA GLY A 31 4.08 0.61 -3.61
C GLY A 31 3.73 0.60 -2.12
N VAL A 32 4.73 0.72 -1.24
CA VAL A 32 4.55 0.63 0.23
C VAL A 32 4.71 1.98 0.95
N THR A 33 4.52 3.08 0.23
CA THR A 33 4.57 4.44 0.81
C THR A 33 3.20 4.93 1.26
N ALA A 34 3.15 5.92 2.15
CA ALA A 34 1.90 6.58 2.57
C ALA A 34 1.12 7.18 1.40
N ARG A 35 1.84 7.79 0.45
CA ARG A 35 1.26 8.38 -0.77
C ARG A 35 0.64 7.31 -1.66
N ASP A 36 1.35 6.21 -1.89
CA ASP A 36 0.83 5.10 -2.70
C ASP A 36 -0.37 4.45 -2.03
N GLY A 37 -0.36 4.30 -0.71
CA GLY A 37 -1.51 3.80 0.06
C GLY A 37 -2.76 4.67 -0.10
N ALA A 38 -2.62 6.00 -0.04
CA ALA A 38 -3.73 6.92 -0.26
C ALA A 38 -4.28 6.85 -1.70
N ILE A 39 -3.38 6.76 -2.69
CA ILE A 39 -3.78 6.59 -4.10
C ILE A 39 -4.51 5.25 -4.30
N ASN A 40 -3.99 4.16 -3.73
CA ASN A 40 -4.61 2.84 -3.83
C ASN A 40 -5.97 2.81 -3.13
N LEU A 41 -6.09 3.46 -1.97
CA LEU A 41 -7.38 3.62 -1.29
C LEU A 41 -8.37 4.38 -2.17
N ALA A 42 -7.97 5.50 -2.77
CA ALA A 42 -8.83 6.24 -3.71
C ALA A 42 -9.27 5.35 -4.89
N CYS A 43 -8.38 4.52 -5.43
CA CYS A 43 -8.73 3.56 -6.49
C CYS A 43 -9.77 2.54 -6.01
N VAL A 44 -9.62 1.99 -4.80
CA VAL A 44 -10.61 1.08 -4.18
C VAL A 44 -11.96 1.77 -4.02
N LEU A 45 -11.98 3.01 -3.51
CA LEU A 45 -13.22 3.76 -3.30
C LEU A 45 -13.94 4.07 -4.61
N ILE A 46 -13.21 4.37 -5.68
CA ILE A 46 -13.77 4.55 -7.02
C ILE A 46 -14.37 3.24 -7.52
N GLY A 47 -13.64 2.13 -7.38
CA GLY A 47 -14.14 0.79 -7.73
C GLY A 47 -15.42 0.44 -6.98
N LEU A 48 -15.45 0.74 -5.68
CA LEU A 48 -16.61 0.53 -4.82
C LEU A 48 -17.81 1.38 -5.27
N ALA A 49 -17.60 2.65 -5.59
CA ALA A 49 -18.64 3.53 -6.12
C ALA A 49 -19.19 3.02 -7.46
N ILE A 50 -18.33 2.56 -8.36
CA ILE A 50 -18.76 1.94 -9.63
C ILE A 50 -19.58 0.68 -9.35
N GLY A 51 -19.17 -0.16 -8.39
CA GLY A 51 -19.92 -1.34 -7.97
C GLY A 51 -21.33 -1.00 -7.50
N ILE A 52 -21.49 0.00 -6.63
CA ILE A 52 -22.80 0.44 -6.14
C ILE A 52 -23.68 0.94 -7.29
N VAL A 53 -23.13 1.80 -8.17
CA VAL A 53 -23.84 2.29 -9.37
C VAL A 53 -24.26 1.12 -10.26
N ALA A 54 -23.39 0.12 -10.43
CA ALA A 54 -23.69 -1.10 -11.17
C ALA A 54 -24.79 -1.92 -10.50
N GLY A 55 -24.84 -1.98 -9.16
CA GLY A 55 -25.92 -2.61 -8.42
C GLY A 55 -27.28 -1.98 -8.70
N VAL A 56 -27.36 -0.64 -8.68
CA VAL A 56 -28.58 0.09 -9.05
C VAL A 56 -28.96 -0.15 -10.51
N ALA A 57 -27.99 -0.04 -11.43
CA ALA A 57 -28.23 -0.26 -12.86
C ALA A 57 -28.68 -1.70 -13.15
N GLY A 58 -28.10 -2.68 -12.45
CA GLY A 58 -28.46 -4.10 -12.56
C GLY A 58 -29.90 -4.37 -12.14
N ALA A 59 -30.34 -3.79 -11.02
CA ALA A 59 -31.73 -3.88 -10.56
C ALA A 59 -32.71 -3.25 -11.56
N ALA A 60 -32.33 -2.13 -12.19
CA ALA A 60 -33.13 -1.49 -13.22
C ALA A 60 -33.16 -2.28 -14.55
N LEU A 61 -32.08 -2.98 -14.90
CA LEU A 61 -31.99 -3.79 -16.13
C LEU A 61 -32.68 -5.16 -16.01
N ALA A 62 -32.74 -5.72 -14.80
CA ALA A 62 -33.32 -7.03 -14.52
C ALA A 62 -34.72 -7.27 -15.16
N PRO A 63 -35.70 -6.35 -15.04
CA PRO A 63 -37.02 -6.55 -15.65
C PRO A 63 -37.02 -6.51 -17.19
N HIS A 64 -35.99 -5.93 -17.82
CA HIS A 64 -35.92 -5.77 -19.28
C HIS A 64 -35.17 -6.90 -19.97
N LEU A 65 -34.09 -7.38 -19.37
CA LEU A 65 -33.14 -8.31 -20.00
C LEU A 65 -33.09 -9.69 -19.34
N GLY A 66 -33.71 -9.86 -18.17
CA GLY A 66 -33.72 -11.13 -17.44
C GLY A 66 -32.30 -11.64 -17.19
N ALA A 67 -32.03 -12.89 -17.59
CA ALA A 67 -30.74 -13.55 -17.39
C ALA A 67 -29.55 -12.87 -18.10
N TRP A 68 -29.78 -12.11 -19.17
CA TRP A 68 -28.72 -11.42 -19.91
C TRP A 68 -28.22 -10.14 -19.22
N SER A 69 -28.95 -9.66 -18.21
CA SER A 69 -28.61 -8.43 -17.47
C SER A 69 -27.21 -8.51 -16.87
N ILE A 70 -26.83 -9.67 -16.32
CA ILE A 70 -25.52 -9.84 -15.68
C ILE A 70 -24.37 -9.77 -16.69
N THR A 71 -24.54 -10.39 -17.86
CA THR A 71 -23.51 -10.41 -18.91
C THR A 71 -23.27 -9.00 -19.44
N LEU A 72 -24.35 -8.25 -19.72
CA LEU A 72 -24.25 -6.88 -20.19
C LEU A 72 -23.66 -5.96 -19.12
N LEU A 73 -24.12 -6.11 -17.87
CA LEU A 73 -23.64 -5.30 -16.75
C LEU A 73 -22.13 -5.51 -16.54
N VAL A 74 -21.67 -6.76 -16.48
CA VAL A 74 -20.25 -7.07 -16.32
C VAL A 74 -19.44 -6.51 -17.48
N LEU A 75 -19.91 -6.66 -18.73
CA LEU A 75 -19.25 -6.09 -19.90
C LEU A 75 -19.06 -4.57 -19.78
N VAL A 76 -20.15 -3.84 -19.48
CA VAL A 76 -20.12 -2.38 -19.36
C VAL A 76 -19.23 -1.93 -18.22
N VAL A 77 -19.37 -2.55 -17.04
CA VAL A 77 -18.55 -2.24 -15.87
C VAL A 77 -17.07 -2.48 -16.14
N THR A 78 -16.73 -3.59 -16.78
CA THR A 78 -15.34 -3.87 -17.17
C THR A 78 -14.81 -2.81 -18.14
N LEU A 79 -15.58 -2.42 -19.15
CA LEU A 79 -15.19 -1.35 -20.08
C LEU A 79 -14.97 -0.02 -19.36
N VAL A 80 -15.82 0.33 -18.39
CA VAL A 80 -15.66 1.54 -17.57
C VAL A 80 -14.37 1.45 -16.76
N VAL A 81 -14.17 0.38 -16.00
CA VAL A 81 -12.95 0.21 -15.17
C VAL A 81 -11.67 0.23 -16.02
N LEU A 82 -11.68 -0.41 -17.18
CA LEU A 82 -10.56 -0.37 -18.12
C LEU A 82 -10.38 1.03 -18.73
N SER A 83 -11.45 1.79 -18.98
CA SER A 83 -11.32 3.17 -19.48
C SER A 83 -10.70 4.09 -18.42
N LEU A 84 -10.97 3.86 -17.13
CA LEU A 84 -10.33 4.59 -16.03
C LEU A 84 -8.81 4.35 -15.96
N GLN A 85 -8.31 3.24 -16.50
CA GLN A 85 -6.86 2.95 -16.52
C GLN A 85 -6.05 3.98 -17.33
N VAL A 86 -6.71 4.72 -18.22
CA VAL A 86 -6.08 5.75 -19.06
C VAL A 86 -5.75 7.00 -18.24
N LEU A 87 -6.33 7.19 -17.05
CA LEU A 87 -6.02 8.33 -16.19
C LEU A 87 -4.70 8.10 -15.42
N PRO A 88 -3.66 8.94 -15.63
CA PRO A 88 -2.33 8.71 -15.05
C PRO A 88 -2.30 8.78 -13.52
N LEU A 89 -3.25 9.48 -12.90
CA LEU A 89 -3.38 9.58 -11.45
C LEU A 89 -3.92 8.29 -10.80
N ILE A 90 -4.80 7.56 -11.50
CA ILE A 90 -5.59 6.42 -10.98
C ILE A 90 -5.21 5.13 -11.73
N ASN A 91 -3.95 5.03 -12.15
CA ASN A 91 -3.46 3.84 -12.84
C ASN A 91 -3.14 2.71 -11.85
N ASN A 92 -4.18 2.24 -11.14
CA ASN A 92 -4.14 1.02 -10.35
C ASN A 92 -5.45 0.26 -10.53
N VAL A 93 -5.56 -0.37 -11.70
CA VAL A 93 -6.72 -1.18 -12.09
C VAL A 93 -7.00 -2.28 -11.07
N LEU A 94 -5.97 -2.88 -10.48
CA LEU A 94 -6.11 -3.95 -9.49
C LEU A 94 -6.84 -3.45 -8.24
N ALA A 95 -6.47 -2.28 -7.72
CA ALA A 95 -7.12 -1.67 -6.55
C ALA A 95 -8.58 -1.27 -6.85
N SER A 96 -8.85 -0.72 -8.04
CA SER A 96 -10.24 -0.44 -8.45
C SER A 96 -11.08 -1.70 -8.62
N PHE A 97 -10.49 -2.76 -9.18
CA PHE A 97 -11.18 -4.04 -9.34
C PHE A 97 -11.48 -4.69 -7.98
N LEU A 98 -10.54 -4.59 -7.02
CA LEU A 98 -10.71 -5.01 -5.63
C LEU A 98 -11.92 -4.34 -4.97
N GLY A 99 -12.09 -3.01 -5.14
CA GLY A 99 -13.26 -2.29 -4.61
C GLY A 99 -14.56 -2.71 -5.28
N LEU A 100 -14.54 -2.87 -6.61
CA LEU A 100 -15.71 -3.28 -7.40
C LEU A 100 -16.21 -4.68 -7.00
N VAL A 101 -15.31 -5.67 -7.01
CA VAL A 101 -15.63 -7.03 -6.60
C VAL A 101 -15.99 -7.07 -5.11
N GLY A 102 -15.37 -6.21 -4.30
CA GLY A 102 -15.74 -6.03 -2.90
C GLY A 102 -17.23 -5.71 -2.73
N TYR A 103 -17.78 -4.77 -3.49
CA TYR A 103 -19.22 -4.51 -3.45
C TYR A 103 -20.05 -5.76 -3.81
N PHE A 104 -19.75 -6.43 -4.91
CA PHE A 104 -20.53 -7.61 -5.32
C PHE A 104 -20.40 -8.78 -4.33
N ALA A 105 -19.24 -8.91 -3.68
CA ALA A 105 -18.99 -9.93 -2.67
C ALA A 105 -19.76 -9.68 -1.37
N SER A 106 -20.06 -8.42 -1.03
CA SER A 106 -20.82 -8.10 0.19
C SER A 106 -22.27 -8.55 0.11
N GLN A 107 -22.83 -8.63 -1.11
CA GLN A 107 -24.25 -8.89 -1.36
C GLN A 107 -25.19 -7.91 -0.63
N LEU A 108 -24.66 -6.75 -0.24
CA LEU A 108 -25.40 -5.69 0.43
C LEU A 108 -26.19 -4.84 -0.59
N PRO A 109 -27.26 -4.16 -0.16
CA PRO A 109 -28.00 -3.27 -1.05
C PRO A 109 -27.14 -2.09 -1.53
N PRO A 110 -27.39 -1.53 -2.72
CA PRO A 110 -26.65 -0.37 -3.24
C PRO A 110 -27.03 0.92 -2.53
N THR A 111 -26.58 1.11 -1.29
CA THR A 111 -26.85 2.29 -0.47
C THR A 111 -25.58 3.04 -0.07
N LEU A 112 -25.74 4.29 0.37
CA LEU A 112 -24.63 5.06 0.94
C LEU A 112 -24.10 4.43 2.23
N GLU A 113 -24.95 3.72 2.98
CA GLU A 113 -24.54 3.01 4.19
C GLU A 113 -23.55 1.90 3.86
N THR A 114 -23.84 1.08 2.84
CA THR A 114 -22.92 0.05 2.33
C THR A 114 -21.60 0.66 1.84
N PHE A 115 -21.64 1.84 1.21
CA PHE A 115 -20.41 2.55 0.85
C PHE A 115 -19.57 2.90 2.08
N VAL A 116 -20.19 3.50 3.11
CA VAL A 116 -19.51 3.90 4.36
C VAL A 116 -18.95 2.69 5.09
N GLU A 117 -19.71 1.60 5.20
CA GLU A 117 -19.28 0.37 5.86
C GLU A 117 -18.05 -0.26 5.18
N LEU A 118 -18.10 -0.46 3.85
CA LEU A 118 -17.00 -1.08 3.12
C LEU A 118 -15.78 -0.15 2.99
N SER A 119 -15.99 1.16 2.85
CA SER A 119 -14.91 2.14 2.79
C SER A 119 -14.17 2.29 4.11
N THR A 120 -14.88 2.31 5.24
CA THR A 120 -14.27 2.38 6.57
C THR A 120 -13.46 1.12 6.87
N ALA A 121 -14.00 -0.07 6.59
CA ALA A 121 -13.28 -1.33 6.68
C ALA A 121 -12.00 -1.31 5.83
N SER A 122 -12.12 -0.92 4.56
CA SER A 122 -10.98 -0.83 3.62
C SER A 122 -9.92 0.17 4.10
N THR A 123 -10.33 1.30 4.66
CA THR A 123 -9.41 2.32 5.20
C THR A 123 -8.59 1.77 6.36
N LEU A 124 -9.21 1.02 7.27
CA LEU A 124 -8.50 0.32 8.35
C LEU A 124 -7.50 -0.69 7.80
N GLY A 125 -7.86 -1.37 6.72
CA GLY A 125 -6.97 -2.26 5.96
C GLY A 125 -5.71 -1.57 5.49
N VAL A 126 -5.86 -0.43 4.83
CA VAL A 126 -4.73 0.38 4.33
C VAL A 126 -3.85 0.87 5.48
N ILE A 127 -4.45 1.34 6.59
CA ILE A 127 -3.70 1.76 7.79
C ILE A 127 -2.90 0.58 8.37
N ALA A 128 -3.48 -0.61 8.44
CA ALA A 128 -2.78 -1.81 8.89
C ALA A 128 -1.60 -2.17 7.97
N GLY A 129 -1.78 -1.98 6.66
CA GLY A 129 -0.73 -2.17 5.64
C GLY A 129 0.42 -1.19 5.81
N LEU A 130 0.10 0.09 6.01
CA LEU A 130 1.08 1.14 6.31
C LEU A 130 1.87 0.85 7.58
N LEU A 131 1.20 0.46 8.67
CA LEU A 131 1.88 0.10 9.92
C LEU A 131 2.80 -1.10 9.71
N ALA A 132 2.37 -2.10 8.92
CA ALA A 132 3.21 -3.24 8.59
C ALA A 132 4.46 -2.83 7.79
N SER A 133 4.34 -1.92 6.82
CA SER A 133 5.49 -1.45 6.04
C SER A 133 6.48 -0.65 6.89
N LEU A 134 5.99 0.19 7.81
CA LEU A 134 6.84 0.93 8.75
C LEU A 134 7.63 0.02 9.68
N VAL A 135 6.99 -1.02 10.22
CA VAL A 135 7.67 -2.02 11.06
C VAL A 135 8.71 -2.79 10.26
N LYS A 136 8.38 -3.24 9.05
CA LYS A 136 9.34 -3.92 8.17
C LYS A 136 10.56 -3.06 7.88
N LYS A 137 10.36 -1.77 7.55
CA LYS A 137 11.44 -0.83 7.30
C LYS A 137 12.35 -0.66 8.53
N ARG A 138 11.76 -0.61 9.74
CA ARG A 138 12.51 -0.52 10.99
C ARG A 138 13.35 -1.76 11.25
N TRP A 139 12.81 -2.96 11.03
CA TRP A 139 13.53 -4.22 11.24
C TRP A 139 14.68 -4.40 10.25
N SER A 140 14.47 -4.11 8.96
CA SER A 140 15.53 -4.17 7.96
C SER A 140 16.69 -3.21 8.27
N GLY A 141 16.42 -2.02 8.80
CA GLY A 141 17.47 -1.10 9.25
C GLY A 141 18.27 -1.61 10.46
N GLN A 142 17.66 -2.41 11.33
CA GLN A 142 18.35 -3.01 12.48
C GLN A 142 19.31 -4.13 12.05
N GLU A 143 18.94 -4.95 11.08
CA GLU A 143 19.82 -6.01 10.55
C GLU A 143 21.05 -5.43 9.86
N VAL A 144 20.89 -4.39 9.04
CA VAL A 144 22.02 -3.68 8.40
C VAL A 144 22.96 -3.09 9.46
N ASN A 145 22.42 -2.43 10.49
CA ASN A 145 23.24 -1.87 11.56
C ASN A 145 23.98 -2.96 12.35
N ARG A 146 23.36 -4.13 12.54
CA ARG A 146 23.99 -5.27 13.22
C ARG A 146 25.13 -5.88 12.39
N GLY A 147 24.99 -5.92 11.06
CA GLY A 147 26.05 -6.38 10.15
C GLY A 147 27.31 -5.53 10.23
N HIS A 148 27.17 -4.20 10.20
CA HIS A 148 28.31 -3.28 10.31
C HIS A 148 29.08 -3.41 11.63
N ILE A 149 28.39 -3.66 12.74
CA ILE A 149 29.04 -3.86 14.05
C ILE A 149 29.86 -5.16 14.05
N HIS A 150 29.36 -6.24 13.43
CA HIS A 150 30.10 -7.49 13.33
C HIS A 150 31.33 -7.37 12.41
N GLU A 151 31.23 -6.63 11.30
CA GLU A 151 32.35 -6.39 10.39
C GLU A 151 33.45 -5.53 11.05
N GLN A 152 33.08 -4.46 11.76
CA GLN A 152 34.03 -3.66 12.54
C GLN A 152 34.68 -4.44 13.69
N ALA A 153 33.95 -5.37 14.32
CA ALA A 153 34.48 -6.21 15.39
C ALA A 153 35.41 -7.33 14.89
N SER A 154 35.36 -7.67 13.60
CA SER A 154 36.21 -8.70 12.99
C SER A 154 37.39 -8.14 12.21
N THR A 155 37.40 -6.84 11.89
CA THR A 155 38.65 -6.14 11.54
C THR A 155 39.53 -5.99 12.79
N PRO A 156 40.73 -6.60 12.83
CA PRO A 156 41.67 -6.39 13.93
C PRO A 156 42.03 -4.89 14.01
N PRO A 157 42.28 -4.34 15.21
CA PRO A 157 42.75 -2.97 15.33
C PRO A 157 44.03 -2.87 14.49
N ALA A 158 44.01 -2.00 13.47
CA ALA A 158 45.22 -1.64 12.76
C ALA A 158 46.26 -1.31 13.81
N ALA A 159 47.35 -2.08 13.83
CA ALA A 159 48.48 -1.84 14.69
C ALA A 159 48.83 -0.36 14.56
N VAL A 160 48.75 0.37 15.67
CA VAL A 160 49.32 1.70 15.78
C VAL A 160 50.80 1.53 15.51
N GLU A 161 51.19 1.78 14.26
CA GLU A 161 52.58 1.79 13.84
C GLU A 161 53.24 2.95 14.60
N GLY A 162 53.94 2.57 15.67
CA GLY A 162 54.57 3.48 16.59
C GLY A 162 55.79 4.14 15.96
N CYS A 163 55.98 5.40 16.35
CA CYS A 163 57.24 6.10 16.49
C CYS A 163 58.13 6.21 15.25
N ASP A 164 58.13 7.39 14.64
CA ASP A 164 59.41 7.97 14.23
C ASP A 164 59.66 9.27 15.01
N HIS A 165 60.74 9.23 15.79
CA HIS A 165 61.28 10.30 16.61
C HIS A 165 62.33 11.02 15.77
N GLY A 166 62.10 12.27 15.37
CA GLY A 166 63.09 13.00 14.57
C GLY A 166 62.82 14.49 14.42
N SER A 167 63.22 15.24 15.45
CA SER A 167 63.29 16.69 15.63
C SER A 167 63.60 17.57 14.37
N PRO A 168 63.15 18.85 14.36
CA PRO A 168 63.40 19.80 13.29
C PRO A 168 64.74 20.55 13.47
N ASP A 169 65.48 20.81 12.38
CA ASP A 169 66.32 22.01 12.33
C ASP A 169 66.70 22.48 10.91
N ARG A 170 66.47 23.79 10.74
CA ARG A 170 67.07 24.83 9.87
C ARG A 170 67.96 24.45 8.68
N GLY A 171 67.68 25.11 7.56
CA GLY A 171 68.69 25.39 6.53
C GLY A 171 68.16 26.16 5.33
N ALA A 172 67.98 27.47 5.48
CA ALA A 172 67.76 28.38 4.36
C ALA A 172 68.95 28.38 3.39
N ARG A 173 68.71 28.35 2.08
CA ARG A 173 69.52 29.10 1.10
C ARG A 173 68.76 29.32 -0.23
N PRO A 174 68.61 30.57 -0.69
CA PRO A 174 68.34 30.89 -2.08
C PRO A 174 69.68 31.04 -2.84
N THR A 175 69.73 30.71 -4.13
CA THR A 175 70.59 31.34 -5.17
C THR A 175 70.43 30.65 -6.54
N ASP A 176 69.98 31.46 -7.50
CA ASP A 176 70.43 31.59 -8.90
C ASP A 176 70.77 30.34 -9.75
N ARG A 177 69.93 30.06 -10.75
CA ARG A 177 70.25 30.27 -12.18
C ARG A 177 69.03 30.05 -13.09
#